data_AF-A0ABC8SGH2-F1
#
_entry.id   AF-A0ABC8SGH2-F1
#
_cell.length_a   1.000
_cell.length_b   1.000
_cell.length_c   1.000
_cell.angle_alpha   90.00
_cell.angle_beta   90.00
_cell.angle_gamma   90.00
#
_symmetry.space_group_name_H-M   'P 1'
#
loop_
_entity.id
_entity.type
_entity.pdbx_description
1 polymer ?
#
loop_
_entity_poly.entity_id
_entity_poly.type
_entity_poly.pdbx_seq_one_letter_code
_entity_poly.pdbx_strand_id
1 'polypeptide(L)'
;MKKKLGEGLGGDNVNIEDCSKFTNRASLNNWRKEEFSESICDRFVTGDWSKAARRGQVSEADSVDDDDDEVFGDFQDMETGEKFESHQTSDNGDDHVIHKDNDVTIEERRLEKLALQSPDEENDNKQGTKFHRNQATESGFVDKLKEEIELRKQLNIAELNDIDEATRLEIEGYRTGTYLRLEIHGVQCEMVEHFDPCHPILVGGIGLGEENVGYMQVRFKRHRWHKKVLRTRDPIIVSIGWRRYQTTPIYAIEDCNGRHRMLKYTPEHMHCLAMFWGPLAPPNTGVVAVQNLSNNQVRLFFPLFHKFPT
;
A
#
# COMPACT_ATOMS: atom_id res chain seq x y z
N MET A 1 63.10 5.07 -20.45
CA MET A 1 61.77 5.03 -21.09
C MET A 1 60.71 5.31 -20.03
N LYS A 2 60.02 6.45 -20.13
CA LYS A 2 58.87 6.79 -19.29
C LYS A 2 57.69 5.88 -19.65
N LYS A 3 57.09 5.18 -18.69
CA LYS A 3 55.73 4.65 -18.83
C LYS A 3 54.82 5.45 -17.89
N LYS A 4 53.97 6.28 -18.51
CA LYS A 4 52.80 6.89 -17.90
C LYS A 4 51.92 5.77 -17.35
N LEU A 5 51.64 5.80 -16.05
CA LEU A 5 50.46 5.14 -15.50
C LEU A 5 49.27 6.02 -15.86
N GLY A 6 48.34 5.47 -16.64
CA GLY A 6 47.15 6.16 -17.11
C GLY A 6 46.21 6.49 -15.96
N GLU A 7 45.71 7.73 -15.99
CA GLU A 7 44.51 8.16 -15.28
C GLU A 7 43.34 7.26 -15.71
N GLY A 8 42.93 6.38 -14.80
CA GLY A 8 41.67 5.66 -14.87
C GLY A 8 40.64 6.40 -14.04
N LEU A 9 39.63 6.93 -14.73
CA LEU A 9 38.46 7.63 -14.22
C LEU A 9 37.92 6.94 -12.96
N GLY A 10 37.83 7.70 -11.88
CA GLY A 10 37.23 7.27 -10.62
C GLY A 10 35.76 6.97 -10.84
N GLY A 11 35.42 5.69 -10.97
CA GLY A 11 34.09 5.23 -10.63
C GLY A 11 33.96 5.38 -9.13
N ASP A 12 33.05 6.26 -8.69
CA ASP A 12 32.70 6.43 -7.29
C ASP A 12 32.21 5.09 -6.75
N ASN A 13 33.13 4.34 -6.14
CA ASN A 13 32.84 3.07 -5.50
C ASN A 13 32.12 3.37 -4.19
N VAL A 14 30.79 3.41 -4.26
CA VAL A 14 29.87 3.71 -3.16
C VAL A 14 30.08 2.80 -1.94
N ASN A 15 30.77 1.67 -2.11
CA ASN A 15 31.12 0.71 -1.05
C ASN A 15 32.47 0.97 -0.36
N ILE A 16 33.14 2.12 -0.58
CA ILE A 16 34.39 2.46 0.12
C ILE A 16 34.15 2.83 1.59
N GLU A 17 32.96 3.29 1.95
CA GLU A 17 32.67 3.75 3.31
C GLU A 17 32.24 2.58 4.21
N ASP A 18 32.92 2.45 5.35
CA ASP A 18 32.67 1.42 6.36
C ASP A 18 31.39 1.73 7.15
N CYS A 19 30.24 1.22 6.69
CA CYS A 19 28.94 1.34 7.37
C CYS A 19 28.83 0.56 8.69
N SER A 20 29.85 -0.23 9.08
CA SER A 20 29.85 -0.94 10.37
C SER A 20 30.14 -0.01 11.56
N LYS A 21 30.68 1.18 11.29
CA LYS A 21 30.99 2.19 12.30
C LYS A 21 30.02 3.35 12.17
N PHE A 22 29.37 3.72 13.27
CA PHE A 22 28.69 5.00 13.38
C PHE A 22 29.75 6.11 13.50
N THR A 23 30.37 6.46 12.38
CA THR A 23 31.17 7.68 12.32
C THR A 23 30.20 8.82 12.15
N ASN A 24 29.74 9.42 13.25
CA ASN A 24 29.18 10.76 13.19
C ASN A 24 30.31 11.70 12.77
N ARG A 25 30.57 11.76 11.46
CA ARG A 25 31.55 12.65 10.84
C ARG A 25 30.97 14.05 10.68
N ALA A 26 29.99 14.44 11.51
CA ALA A 26 29.88 15.81 11.92
C ALA A 26 31.18 16.15 12.66
N SER A 27 32.18 16.63 11.90
CA SER A 27 33.00 17.72 12.40
C SER A 27 32.07 18.61 13.21
N LEU A 28 32.33 18.75 14.51
CA LEU A 28 31.59 19.61 15.42
C LEU A 28 31.36 20.95 14.72
N ASN A 29 30.23 21.08 14.02
CA ASN A 29 29.88 22.32 13.39
C ASN A 29 29.81 23.29 14.56
N ASN A 30 30.55 24.40 14.47
CA ASN A 30 30.57 25.36 15.56
C ASN A 30 29.20 26.05 15.57
N TRP A 31 28.21 25.42 16.21
CA TRP A 31 26.84 25.90 16.43
C TRP A 31 26.78 27.21 17.22
N ARG A 32 27.93 27.68 17.74
CA ARG A 32 28.12 28.99 18.35
C ARG A 32 28.30 30.12 17.34
N LYS A 33 28.45 29.82 16.05
CA LYS A 33 28.52 30.83 14.99
C LYS A 33 27.11 31.27 14.63
N GLU A 34 26.89 32.58 14.66
CA GLU A 34 25.59 33.22 14.44
C GLU A 34 25.01 32.90 13.06
N GLU A 35 25.87 32.83 12.02
CA GLU A 35 25.50 32.46 10.65
C GLU A 35 24.86 31.06 10.54
N PHE A 36 25.37 30.08 11.31
CA PHE A 36 24.81 28.72 11.29
C PHE A 36 23.49 28.65 12.05
N SER A 37 23.38 29.35 13.18
CA SER A 37 22.11 29.47 13.90
C SER A 37 21.06 30.16 13.04
N GLU A 38 21.37 31.28 12.39
CA GLU A 38 20.44 32.02 11.52
C GLU A 38 19.97 31.15 10.35
N SER A 39 20.85 30.36 9.74
CA SER A 39 20.47 29.47 8.62
C SER A 39 19.48 28.35 9.01
N ILE A 40 19.42 28.02 10.29
CA ILE A 40 18.57 26.96 10.85
C ILE A 40 17.42 27.54 11.68
N CYS A 41 17.47 28.83 12.06
CA CYS A 41 16.39 29.54 12.74
C CYS A 41 15.07 29.40 11.97
N ASP A 42 15.10 29.43 10.64
CA ASP A 42 13.94 29.20 9.77
C ASP A 42 13.31 27.79 9.88
N ARG A 43 14.00 26.84 10.55
CA ARG A 43 13.47 25.49 10.88
C ARG A 43 12.90 25.42 12.28
N PHE A 44 13.11 26.46 13.10
CA PHE A 44 12.56 26.59 14.45
C PHE A 44 11.41 27.59 14.44
N VAL A 45 10.56 27.50 15.45
CA VAL A 45 9.39 28.40 15.62
C VAL A 45 9.79 29.90 15.64
N THR A 46 11.04 30.18 16.00
CA THR A 46 11.63 31.53 16.06
C THR A 46 12.04 32.12 14.70
N GLY A 47 11.91 31.36 13.60
CA GLY A 47 12.31 31.79 12.26
C GLY A 47 11.21 32.47 11.45
N ASP A 48 11.58 32.92 10.24
CA ASP A 48 10.65 33.54 9.31
C ASP A 48 9.94 32.45 8.49
N TRP A 49 8.70 32.13 8.88
CA TRP A 49 7.86 31.12 8.25
C TRP A 49 7.65 31.36 6.75
N SER A 50 7.71 32.62 6.32
CA SER A 50 7.61 33.03 4.91
C SER A 50 8.81 32.55 4.09
N LYS A 51 10.01 32.54 4.68
CA LYS A 51 11.24 32.02 4.06
C LYS A 51 11.30 30.50 4.13
N ALA A 52 10.73 29.90 5.16
CA ALA A 52 10.64 28.44 5.30
C ALA A 52 9.71 27.82 4.23
N ALA A 53 8.54 28.42 3.99
CA ALA A 53 7.56 27.96 3.00
C ALA A 53 8.11 27.97 1.56
N ARG A 54 8.90 29.00 1.21
CA ARG A 54 9.52 29.14 -0.11
C ARG A 54 10.63 28.13 -0.41
N ARG A 55 11.13 27.41 0.59
CA ARG A 55 12.26 26.48 0.41
C ARG A 55 11.82 25.08 -0.04
N GLY A 56 10.55 24.72 0.17
CA GLY A 56 9.96 23.46 -0.32
C GLY A 56 9.47 23.53 -1.76
N GLN A 57 9.31 24.73 -2.31
CA GLN A 57 9.09 24.97 -3.73
C GLN A 57 10.45 24.98 -4.43
N VAL A 58 10.87 23.83 -4.96
CA VAL A 58 11.93 23.82 -5.97
C VAL A 58 11.45 24.71 -7.11
N SER A 59 12.24 25.73 -7.41
CA SER A 59 12.01 26.66 -8.52
C SER A 59 12.01 25.90 -9.84
N GLU A 60 10.84 25.51 -10.33
CA GLU A 60 10.61 25.34 -11.76
C GLU A 60 10.63 26.73 -12.40
N ALA A 61 11.84 27.19 -12.71
CA ALA A 61 12.03 28.31 -13.59
C ALA A 61 11.91 27.81 -15.03
N ASP A 62 10.77 28.13 -15.66
CA ASP A 62 10.65 28.76 -16.99
C ASP A 62 9.53 28.13 -17.84
N SER A 63 8.30 28.54 -17.58
CA SER A 63 7.29 28.75 -18.63
C SER A 63 6.24 29.74 -18.11
N VAL A 64 6.37 30.97 -18.58
CA VAL A 64 5.33 31.98 -18.53
C VAL A 64 4.24 31.53 -19.49
N ASP A 65 3.08 31.12 -18.99
CA ASP A 65 1.82 31.39 -19.66
C ASP A 65 0.77 31.64 -18.58
N ASP A 66 0.22 32.85 -18.68
CA ASP A 66 -0.78 33.47 -17.85
C ASP A 66 -2.12 33.09 -18.46
N ASP A 67 -2.79 32.08 -17.89
CA ASP A 67 -4.21 31.81 -18.12
C ASP A 67 -4.84 31.49 -16.76
N ASP A 68 -5.32 32.55 -16.11
CA ASP A 68 -6.26 32.52 -14.99
C ASP A 68 -7.56 31.82 -15.41
N ASP A 69 -7.60 30.50 -15.31
CA ASP A 69 -8.87 29.76 -15.25
C ASP A 69 -9.39 29.78 -13.81
N GLU A 70 -10.14 30.83 -13.48
CA GLU A 70 -11.00 30.92 -12.30
C GLU A 70 -12.06 29.80 -12.33
N VAL A 71 -11.68 28.59 -11.89
CA VAL A 71 -12.63 27.50 -11.63
C VAL A 71 -13.28 27.71 -10.26
N PHE A 72 -14.05 28.80 -10.13
CA PHE A 72 -15.04 28.92 -9.07
C PHE A 72 -16.36 28.34 -9.58
N GLY A 73 -16.63 27.09 -9.18
CA GLY A 73 -17.87 26.41 -9.51
C GLY A 73 -19.09 27.11 -8.90
N ASP A 74 -20.08 27.39 -9.75
CA ASP A 74 -21.42 27.87 -9.38
C ASP A 74 -22.04 26.97 -8.31
N PHE A 75 -22.03 27.41 -7.05
CA PHE A 75 -22.69 26.69 -5.95
C PHE A 75 -24.17 27.13 -5.87
N GLN A 76 -25.09 26.19 -6.15
CA GLN A 76 -26.53 26.43 -6.02
C GLN A 76 -26.97 26.08 -4.59
N ASP A 77 -27.34 27.09 -3.79
CA ASP A 77 -27.99 26.89 -2.50
C ASP A 77 -29.40 26.29 -2.69
N MET A 78 -29.55 25.00 -2.35
CA MET A 78 -30.77 24.24 -2.55
C MET A 78 -31.78 24.38 -1.40
N GLU A 79 -31.51 25.24 -0.41
CA GLU A 79 -32.47 25.57 0.65
C GLU A 79 -33.25 26.87 0.37
N THR A 80 -32.70 27.78 -0.46
CA THR A 80 -33.33 29.10 -0.72
C THR A 80 -33.66 29.37 -2.20
N GLY A 81 -33.04 28.66 -3.15
CA GLY A 81 -33.39 28.75 -4.58
C GLY A 81 -32.97 30.05 -5.30
N GLU A 82 -32.20 30.93 -4.66
CA GLU A 82 -31.68 32.15 -5.29
C GLU A 82 -30.31 31.90 -5.96
N LYS A 83 -30.18 32.30 -7.23
CA LYS A 83 -28.90 32.37 -7.95
C LYS A 83 -28.35 33.80 -7.84
N PHE A 84 -27.10 33.94 -7.41
CA PHE A 84 -26.38 35.21 -7.44
C PHE A 84 -25.55 35.29 -8.74
N GLU A 85 -25.94 36.17 -9.68
CA GLU A 85 -25.13 36.55 -10.85
C GLU A 85 -24.46 37.91 -10.58
N SER A 86 -23.15 38.01 -10.83
CA SER A 86 -22.40 39.26 -10.74
C SER A 86 -22.43 40.00 -12.09
N HIS A 87 -23.26 41.05 -12.20
CA HIS A 87 -23.19 42.01 -13.31
C HIS A 87 -22.62 43.35 -12.81
N GLN A 88 -21.48 43.76 -13.38
CA GLN A 88 -20.99 45.15 -13.33
C GLN A 88 -21.42 45.89 -14.60
N THR A 89 -22.00 47.09 -14.45
CA THR A 89 -21.86 48.21 -15.41
C THR A 89 -22.07 49.57 -14.73
N SER A 90 -20.99 50.35 -14.69
CA SER A 90 -20.82 51.80 -14.98
C SER A 90 -21.70 52.90 -14.35
N ASP A 91 -21.02 53.71 -13.51
CA ASP A 91 -20.73 55.17 -13.62
C ASP A 91 -21.84 56.25 -13.51
N ASN A 92 -21.80 57.04 -12.43
CA ASN A 92 -21.61 58.52 -12.41
C ASN A 92 -21.92 59.16 -11.03
N GLY A 93 -21.09 60.13 -10.60
CA GLY A 93 -21.57 61.35 -9.91
C GLY A 93 -21.12 61.67 -8.47
N ASP A 94 -19.96 62.30 -8.35
CA ASP A 94 -19.62 63.55 -7.63
C ASP A 94 -19.49 63.68 -6.07
N ASP A 95 -18.38 64.34 -5.74
CA ASP A 95 -17.93 65.18 -4.59
C ASP A 95 -18.13 64.77 -3.10
N HIS A 96 -17.02 64.66 -2.35
CA HIS A 96 -16.57 65.65 -1.34
C HIS A 96 -15.39 65.14 -0.46
N VAL A 97 -14.47 66.05 -0.13
CA VAL A 97 -13.20 65.93 0.61
C VAL A 97 -13.38 65.54 2.10
N ILE A 98 -12.42 64.80 2.72
CA ILE A 98 -11.72 65.09 4.01
C ILE A 98 -10.87 63.91 4.61
N HIS A 99 -9.60 64.23 4.96
CA HIS A 99 -8.63 63.66 5.94
C HIS A 99 -8.08 62.21 5.87
N LYS A 100 -6.85 62.10 5.32
CA LYS A 100 -5.76 61.17 5.72
C LYS A 100 -5.42 61.37 7.20
N ASP A 101 -5.26 60.28 7.96
CA ASP A 101 -4.31 60.09 9.09
C ASP A 101 -4.71 58.97 10.08
N ASN A 102 -5.80 58.22 9.86
CA ASN A 102 -6.25 57.17 10.80
C ASN A 102 -6.02 55.72 10.34
N ASP A 103 -5.42 55.48 9.17
CA ASP A 103 -5.40 54.14 8.55
C ASP A 103 -4.26 53.22 9.04
N VAL A 104 -3.13 53.81 9.48
CA VAL A 104 -1.93 53.02 9.86
C VAL A 104 -2.11 52.29 11.21
N THR A 105 -2.88 52.86 12.14
CA THR A 105 -3.07 52.29 13.49
C THR A 105 -4.14 51.19 13.56
N ILE A 106 -4.97 51.06 12.51
CA ILE A 106 -6.00 50.02 12.43
C ILE A 106 -5.41 48.74 11.82
N GLU A 107 -4.49 48.88 10.85
CA GLU A 107 -3.79 47.75 10.22
C GLU A 107 -2.79 47.07 11.16
N GLU A 108 -2.03 47.81 11.98
CA GLU A 108 -1.12 47.20 12.98
C GLU A 108 -1.86 46.35 14.02
N ARG A 109 -3.06 46.77 14.46
CA ARG A 109 -3.89 45.97 15.39
C ARG A 109 -4.57 44.76 14.74
N ARG A 110 -4.74 44.76 13.41
CA ARG A 110 -5.27 43.60 12.67
C ARG A 110 -4.19 42.53 12.50
N LEU A 111 -2.96 42.93 12.20
CA LEU A 111 -1.82 42.03 12.09
C LEU A 111 -1.44 41.40 13.44
N GLU A 112 -1.50 42.16 14.54
CA GLU A 112 -1.26 41.63 15.89
C GLU A 112 -2.36 40.65 16.35
N LYS A 113 -3.62 40.87 15.95
CA LYS A 113 -4.72 39.91 16.20
C LYS A 113 -4.61 38.63 15.36
N LEU A 114 -4.01 38.70 14.17
CA LEU A 114 -3.76 37.53 13.33
C LEU A 114 -2.57 36.70 13.83
N ALA A 115 -1.58 37.34 14.48
CA ALA A 115 -0.47 36.63 15.11
C ALA A 115 -0.85 35.89 16.42
N LEU A 116 -1.93 36.30 17.08
CA LEU A 116 -2.48 35.64 18.28
C LEU A 116 -3.48 34.51 17.99
N GLN A 117 -3.74 34.21 16.73
CA GLN A 117 -4.52 33.04 16.29
C GLN A 117 -3.65 32.10 15.45
N SER A 118 -2.57 31.60 16.05
CA SER A 118 -2.01 30.31 15.64
C SER A 118 -3.03 29.20 15.99
N PRO A 119 -3.40 28.30 15.07
CA PRO A 119 -4.16 27.12 15.45
C PRO A 119 -3.26 26.24 16.33
N ASP A 120 -3.70 26.03 17.57
CA ASP A 120 -3.08 25.11 18.51
C ASP A 120 -3.07 23.68 17.93
N GLU A 121 -1.91 23.23 17.47
CA GLU A 121 -1.57 21.82 17.27
C GLU A 121 -1.41 21.14 18.65
N GLU A 122 -2.48 21.09 19.46
CA GLU A 122 -2.43 20.40 20.75
C GLU A 122 -3.82 20.09 21.37
N ASN A 123 -4.69 19.36 20.66
CA ASN A 123 -5.65 18.41 21.25
C ASN A 123 -6.58 17.84 20.19
N ASP A 124 -6.30 16.63 19.71
CA ASP A 124 -7.33 15.83 19.04
C ASP A 124 -7.38 14.41 19.62
N ASN A 125 -7.42 14.34 20.95
CA ASN A 125 -7.59 13.08 21.66
C ASN A 125 -8.31 13.24 22.99
N LYS A 126 -9.46 13.95 23.03
CA LYS A 126 -10.37 13.91 24.19
C LYS A 126 -11.84 13.89 23.78
N GLN A 127 -12.45 12.74 24.03
CA GLN A 127 -13.89 12.48 24.03
C GLN A 127 -14.68 13.59 24.74
N GLY A 128 -15.69 14.13 24.06
CA GLY A 128 -16.65 15.09 24.59
C GLY A 128 -18.05 14.80 24.10
N THR A 129 -18.72 13.86 24.76
CA THR A 129 -20.14 13.51 24.58
C THR A 129 -21.05 14.73 24.75
N LYS A 130 -21.56 15.29 23.65
CA LYS A 130 -22.81 16.08 23.64
C LYS A 130 -23.64 15.75 22.41
N PHE A 131 -24.79 15.13 22.68
CA PHE A 131 -25.82 14.79 21.73
C PHE A 131 -26.40 16.05 21.08
N HIS A 132 -26.09 16.27 19.80
CA HIS A 132 -27.01 16.93 18.88
C HIS A 132 -27.25 16.01 17.66
N ARG A 133 -28.39 15.32 17.74
CA ARG A 133 -29.00 14.53 16.69
C ARG A 133 -29.46 15.48 15.60
N ASN A 134 -28.64 15.63 14.55
CA ASN A 134 -29.00 15.91 13.15
C ASN A 134 -27.75 16.46 12.43
N GLN A 135 -26.90 15.56 11.95
CA GLN A 135 -25.87 15.88 10.96
C GLN A 135 -25.54 14.61 10.18
N ALA A 136 -25.26 14.80 8.89
CA ALA A 136 -24.99 13.77 7.90
C ALA A 136 -24.13 12.65 8.48
N THR A 137 -24.51 11.41 8.17
CA THR A 137 -23.82 10.17 8.55
C THR A 137 -22.32 10.36 8.69
N GLU A 138 -21.88 10.51 9.94
CA GLU A 138 -20.48 10.46 10.37
C GLU A 138 -19.87 9.23 9.68
N SER A 139 -18.93 9.45 8.75
CA SER A 139 -18.35 8.35 7.98
C SER A 139 -17.85 7.32 8.98
N GLY A 140 -18.35 6.08 8.84
CA GLY A 140 -18.05 5.04 9.81
C GLY A 140 -16.54 4.87 9.91
N PHE A 141 -16.03 4.36 11.03
CA PHE A 141 -14.60 4.04 11.17
C PHE A 141 -14.06 3.22 9.97
N VAL A 142 -14.90 2.34 9.41
CA VAL A 142 -14.59 1.57 8.19
C VAL A 142 -14.40 2.45 6.96
N ASP A 143 -15.18 3.51 6.80
CA ASP A 143 -15.08 4.41 5.66
C ASP A 143 -13.85 5.30 5.77
N LYS A 144 -13.51 5.78 6.97
CA LYS A 144 -12.23 6.46 7.24
C LYS A 144 -11.02 5.59 6.87
N LEU A 145 -11.03 4.30 7.22
CA LEU A 145 -9.96 3.38 6.84
C LEU A 145 -9.86 3.17 5.32
N LYS A 146 -11.00 3.15 4.60
CA LYS A 146 -10.99 3.06 3.14
C LYS A 146 -10.44 4.34 2.52
N GLU A 147 -10.85 5.50 3.03
CA GLU A 147 -10.35 6.80 2.60
C GLU A 147 -8.84 6.88 2.79
N GLU A 148 -8.31 6.46 3.94
CA GLU A 148 -6.87 6.41 4.20
C GLU A 148 -6.11 5.47 3.23
N ILE A 149 -6.69 4.30 2.90
CA ILE A 149 -6.12 3.38 1.92
C ILE A 149 -6.12 3.99 0.51
N GLU A 150 -7.20 4.66 0.11
CA GLU A 150 -7.28 5.29 -1.22
C GLU A 150 -6.37 6.50 -1.32
N LEU A 151 -6.26 7.33 -0.27
CA LEU A 151 -5.32 8.46 -0.22
C LEU A 151 -3.87 7.97 -0.38
N ARG A 152 -3.47 6.93 0.35
CA ARG A 152 -2.13 6.33 0.19
C ARG A 152 -1.90 5.80 -1.24
N LYS A 153 -2.92 5.17 -1.82
CA LYS A 153 -2.85 4.66 -3.19
C LYS A 153 -2.71 5.80 -4.21
N GLN A 154 -3.45 6.89 -4.03
CA GLN A 154 -3.35 8.09 -4.88
C GLN A 154 -1.97 8.74 -4.78
N LEU A 155 -1.43 8.89 -3.56
CA LEU A 155 -0.07 9.40 -3.35
C LEU A 155 0.97 8.53 -4.04
N ASN A 156 0.92 7.21 -3.85
CA ASN A 156 1.85 6.29 -4.52
C ASN A 156 1.76 6.41 -6.06
N ILE A 157 0.55 6.58 -6.61
CA ILE A 157 0.37 6.76 -8.06
C ILE A 157 0.97 8.09 -8.52
N ALA A 158 0.76 9.18 -7.76
CA ALA A 158 1.30 10.50 -8.08
C ALA A 158 2.83 10.49 -8.07
N GLU A 159 3.45 9.99 -6.99
CA GLU A 159 4.91 9.88 -6.88
C GLU A 159 5.54 9.03 -7.98
N LEU A 160 4.88 7.94 -8.40
CA LEU A 160 5.36 7.08 -9.47
C LEU A 160 5.14 7.64 -10.88
N ASN A 161 4.28 8.65 -11.05
CA ASN A 161 4.06 9.28 -12.35
C ASN A 161 5.13 10.33 -12.70
N ASP A 162 5.77 10.93 -11.69
CA ASP A 162 6.84 11.91 -11.88
C ASP A 162 8.16 11.25 -12.29
N ILE A 163 8.26 9.94 -12.13
CA ILE A 163 9.44 9.11 -12.40
C ILE A 163 9.41 8.61 -13.85
N ASP A 164 10.57 8.49 -14.49
CA ASP A 164 10.69 7.96 -15.85
C ASP A 164 10.24 6.50 -15.95
N GLU A 165 9.72 6.10 -17.12
CA GLU A 165 9.11 4.78 -17.31
C GLU A 165 10.11 3.61 -17.06
N ALA A 166 11.40 3.82 -17.32
CA ALA A 166 12.41 2.78 -17.13
C ALA A 166 12.67 2.50 -15.64
N THR A 167 12.90 3.54 -14.85
CA THR A 167 13.07 3.39 -13.39
C THR A 167 11.76 3.00 -12.70
N ARG A 168 10.61 3.44 -13.23
CA ARG A 168 9.29 3.01 -12.74
C ARG A 168 9.12 1.50 -12.86
N LEU A 169 9.51 0.90 -13.99
CA LEU A 169 9.45 -0.55 -14.19
C LEU A 169 10.39 -1.31 -13.25
N GLU A 170 11.54 -0.74 -12.89
CA GLU A 170 12.46 -1.34 -11.91
C GLU A 170 11.92 -1.29 -10.47
N ILE A 171 11.18 -0.24 -10.10
CA ILE A 171 10.64 -0.05 -8.75
C ILE A 171 9.31 -0.79 -8.54
N GLU A 172 8.32 -0.52 -9.41
CA GLU A 172 6.96 -1.06 -9.30
C GLU A 172 6.83 -2.45 -9.93
N GLY A 173 7.61 -2.71 -11.00
CA GLY A 173 7.43 -3.87 -11.85
C GLY A 173 6.29 -3.68 -12.86
N TYR A 174 5.74 -4.79 -13.36
CA TYR A 174 4.64 -4.77 -14.32
C TYR A 174 3.29 -4.58 -13.63
N ARG A 175 2.52 -3.57 -14.05
CA ARG A 175 1.19 -3.31 -13.51
C ARG A 175 0.18 -4.41 -13.84
N THR A 176 -0.78 -4.59 -12.94
CA THR A 176 -1.93 -5.47 -13.12
C THR A 176 -2.73 -5.09 -14.37
N GLY A 177 -3.08 -6.06 -15.21
CA GLY A 177 -3.83 -5.85 -16.46
C GLY A 177 -2.97 -5.76 -17.72
N THR A 178 -1.65 -5.69 -17.58
CA THR A 178 -0.71 -5.69 -18.73
C THR A 178 -0.59 -7.08 -19.34
N TYR A 179 -0.63 -7.18 -20.67
CA TYR A 179 -0.37 -8.44 -21.38
C TYR A 179 1.14 -8.70 -21.47
N LEU A 180 1.58 -9.84 -20.93
CA LEU A 180 3.00 -10.20 -20.85
C LEU A 180 3.30 -11.49 -21.61
N ARG A 181 4.51 -11.57 -22.17
CA ARG A 181 5.08 -12.82 -22.71
C ARG A 181 6.13 -13.33 -21.72
N LEU A 182 5.89 -14.52 -21.17
CA LEU A 182 6.80 -15.17 -20.23
C LEU A 182 7.58 -16.27 -20.95
N GLU A 183 8.91 -16.26 -20.83
CA GLU A 183 9.78 -17.34 -21.29
C GLU A 183 10.30 -18.08 -20.05
N ILE A 184 10.03 -19.38 -19.98
CA ILE A 184 10.39 -20.23 -18.84
C ILE A 184 11.34 -21.31 -19.33
N HIS A 185 12.55 -21.33 -18.78
CA HIS A 185 13.55 -22.36 -19.08
C HIS A 185 13.44 -23.54 -18.11
N GLY A 186 13.82 -24.75 -18.57
CA GLY A 186 13.84 -25.95 -17.72
C GLY A 186 12.48 -26.61 -17.49
N VAL A 187 11.51 -26.36 -18.37
CA VAL A 187 10.20 -27.02 -18.34
C VAL A 187 10.34 -28.49 -18.75
N GLN A 188 9.69 -29.39 -18.01
CA GLN A 188 9.63 -30.82 -18.31
C GLN A 188 8.98 -31.08 -19.68
N CYS A 189 9.58 -31.95 -20.51
CA CYS A 189 9.09 -32.22 -21.87
C CYS A 189 7.68 -32.84 -21.86
N GLU A 190 7.35 -33.61 -20.82
CA GLU A 190 6.06 -34.24 -20.63
C GLU A 190 4.91 -33.22 -20.57
N MET A 191 5.17 -32.02 -20.03
CA MET A 191 4.18 -30.95 -19.95
C MET A 191 3.83 -30.39 -21.33
N VAL A 192 4.81 -30.36 -22.24
CA VAL A 192 4.62 -29.88 -23.62
C VAL A 192 3.92 -30.95 -24.46
N GLU A 193 4.31 -32.22 -24.29
CA GLU A 193 3.73 -33.36 -25.03
C GLU A 193 2.26 -33.63 -24.65
N HIS A 194 1.92 -33.49 -23.37
CA HIS A 194 0.57 -33.78 -22.84
C HIS A 194 -0.20 -32.50 -22.50
N PHE A 195 0.11 -31.38 -23.16
CA PHE A 195 -0.62 -30.13 -22.96
C PHE A 195 -2.07 -30.25 -23.45
N ASP A 196 -3.02 -30.15 -22.53
CA ASP A 196 -4.45 -30.12 -22.83
C ASP A 196 -4.95 -28.66 -22.74
N PRO A 197 -5.42 -28.05 -23.85
CA PRO A 197 -5.98 -26.69 -23.83
C PRO A 197 -7.19 -26.53 -22.90
N CYS A 198 -7.89 -27.61 -22.55
CA CYS A 198 -8.99 -27.58 -21.60
C CYS A 198 -8.53 -27.52 -20.13
N HIS A 199 -7.23 -27.68 -19.85
CA HIS A 199 -6.66 -27.54 -18.52
C HIS A 199 -5.94 -26.18 -18.39
N PRO A 200 -6.48 -25.22 -17.62
CA PRO A 200 -5.86 -23.90 -17.51
C PRO A 200 -4.52 -23.97 -16.77
N ILE A 201 -3.53 -23.24 -17.28
CA ILE A 201 -2.27 -23.02 -16.59
C ILE A 201 -2.39 -21.74 -15.78
N LEU A 202 -2.13 -21.85 -14.48
CA LEU A 202 -2.10 -20.72 -13.55
C LEU A 202 -0.66 -20.49 -13.10
N VAL A 203 -0.18 -19.26 -13.27
CA VAL A 203 1.15 -18.82 -12.84
C VAL A 203 0.97 -17.85 -11.68
N GLY A 204 1.64 -18.12 -10.56
CA GLY A 204 1.58 -17.30 -9.35
C GLY A 204 2.98 -16.98 -8.85
N GLY A 205 3.16 -15.77 -8.34
CA GLY A 205 4.38 -15.38 -7.62
C GLY A 205 4.44 -16.05 -6.25
N ILE A 206 5.63 -16.56 -5.89
CA ILE A 206 5.90 -17.19 -4.59
C ILE A 206 6.66 -16.17 -3.75
N GLY A 207 6.20 -15.91 -2.52
CA GLY A 207 6.91 -15.02 -1.60
C GLY A 207 8.21 -15.65 -1.07
N LEU A 208 9.19 -14.84 -0.66
CA LEU A 208 10.48 -15.32 -0.13
C LEU A 208 10.32 -16.29 1.06
N GLY A 209 9.32 -16.05 1.91
CA GLY A 209 9.00 -16.95 3.04
C GLY A 209 8.39 -18.29 2.62
N GLU A 210 7.77 -18.36 1.43
CA GLU A 210 7.05 -19.52 0.91
C GLU A 210 7.93 -20.47 0.07
N GLU A 211 9.14 -20.05 -0.25
CA GLU A 211 10.12 -20.88 -0.95
C GLU A 211 10.70 -21.95 -0.01
N ASN A 212 10.84 -21.60 1.27
CA ASN A 212 11.42 -22.46 2.28
C ASN A 212 10.51 -23.66 2.61
N VAL A 213 11.13 -24.80 2.91
CA VAL A 213 10.45 -26.02 3.33
C VAL A 213 10.67 -26.23 4.82
N GLY A 214 9.61 -26.60 5.55
CA GLY A 214 9.66 -26.73 6.99
C GLY A 214 8.51 -27.57 7.55
N TYR A 215 8.51 -27.74 8.88
CA TYR A 215 7.32 -28.23 9.59
C TYR A 215 6.36 -27.07 9.80
N MET A 216 5.11 -27.27 9.40
CA MET A 216 4.04 -26.32 9.66
C MET A 216 3.01 -26.90 10.63
N GLN A 217 2.46 -26.03 11.47
CA GLN A 217 1.37 -26.33 12.37
C GLN A 217 0.10 -25.69 11.84
N VAL A 218 -0.91 -26.49 11.52
CA VAL A 218 -2.16 -26.04 10.93
C VAL A 218 -3.32 -26.40 11.85
N ARG A 219 -4.26 -25.47 12.05
CA ARG A 219 -5.54 -25.77 12.71
C ARG A 219 -6.46 -26.48 11.73
N PHE A 220 -6.63 -27.77 11.92
CA PHE A 220 -7.33 -28.66 11.00
C PHE A 220 -8.66 -29.13 11.57
N LYS A 221 -9.69 -29.22 10.71
CA LYS A 221 -10.99 -29.78 11.06
C LYS A 221 -11.45 -30.69 9.93
N ARG A 222 -11.97 -31.86 10.28
CA ARG A 222 -12.61 -32.75 9.31
C ARG A 222 -13.80 -32.02 8.66
N HIS A 223 -13.89 -32.08 7.34
CA HIS A 223 -15.02 -31.52 6.62
C HIS A 223 -16.34 -32.20 7.04
N ARG A 224 -17.42 -31.42 7.19
CA ARG A 224 -18.73 -31.90 7.69
C ARG A 224 -19.26 -33.08 6.89
N TRP A 225 -19.12 -33.05 5.57
CA TRP A 225 -19.62 -34.09 4.66
C TRP A 225 -18.65 -35.24 4.38
N HIS A 226 -17.43 -35.20 4.93
CA HIS A 226 -16.46 -36.28 4.74
C HIS A 226 -16.69 -37.41 5.74
N LYS A 227 -17.25 -38.54 5.33
CA LYS A 227 -17.74 -39.59 6.25
C LYS A 227 -16.67 -40.26 7.12
N LYS A 228 -15.41 -40.32 6.67
CA LYS A 228 -14.34 -41.06 7.37
C LYS A 228 -13.55 -40.14 8.28
N VAL A 229 -13.11 -40.66 9.44
CA VAL A 229 -12.10 -39.98 10.25
C VAL A 229 -10.73 -40.17 9.62
N LEU A 230 -9.90 -39.14 9.67
CA LEU A 230 -8.52 -39.23 9.18
C LEU A 230 -7.63 -39.79 10.28
N ARG A 231 -6.72 -40.68 9.91
CA ARG A 231 -5.76 -41.27 10.82
C ARG A 231 -4.42 -40.55 10.69
N THR A 232 -3.71 -40.44 11.81
CA THR A 232 -2.35 -39.91 11.84
C THR A 232 -1.39 -40.78 11.02
N ARG A 233 -0.49 -40.14 10.25
CA ARG A 233 0.46 -40.75 9.31
C ARG A 233 -0.17 -41.38 8.06
N ASP A 234 -1.45 -41.17 7.82
CA ASP A 234 -2.03 -41.51 6.51
C ASP A 234 -1.72 -40.38 5.52
N PRO A 235 -1.33 -40.70 4.27
CA PRO A 235 -1.07 -39.68 3.27
C PRO A 235 -2.34 -38.93 2.91
N ILE A 236 -2.25 -37.60 2.90
CA ILE A 236 -3.29 -36.70 2.42
C ILE A 236 -2.70 -35.71 1.44
N ILE A 237 -3.51 -35.28 0.48
CA ILE A 237 -3.12 -34.24 -0.47
C ILE A 237 -3.61 -32.92 0.10
N VAL A 238 -2.68 -32.00 0.33
CA VAL A 238 -2.95 -30.70 0.90
C VAL A 238 -2.76 -29.63 -0.18
N SER A 239 -3.71 -28.71 -0.24
CA SER A 239 -3.66 -27.50 -1.05
C SER A 239 -3.45 -26.31 -0.11
N ILE A 240 -2.29 -25.66 -0.25
CA ILE A 240 -1.92 -24.47 0.52
C ILE A 240 -1.34 -23.43 -0.44
N GLY A 241 -1.96 -22.26 -0.50
CA GLY A 241 -1.61 -21.24 -1.50
C GLY A 241 -1.68 -21.83 -2.91
N TRP A 242 -0.59 -21.66 -3.68
CA TRP A 242 -0.45 -22.16 -5.04
C TRP A 242 -0.09 -23.66 -5.15
N ARG A 243 0.32 -24.29 -4.04
CA ARG A 243 0.93 -25.62 -4.07
C ARG A 243 -0.06 -26.70 -3.65
N ARG A 244 -0.06 -27.79 -4.41
CA ARG A 244 -0.75 -29.04 -4.10
C ARG A 244 0.28 -30.14 -3.97
N TYR A 245 0.36 -30.77 -2.81
CA TYR A 245 1.33 -31.83 -2.56
C TYR A 245 0.78 -32.84 -1.56
N GLN A 246 1.33 -34.04 -1.61
CA GLN A 246 0.98 -35.12 -0.70
C GLN A 246 1.91 -35.08 0.52
N THR A 247 1.35 -35.17 1.72
CA THR A 247 2.10 -35.20 2.97
C THR A 247 1.44 -36.12 3.99
N THR A 248 2.16 -36.47 5.04
CA THR A 248 1.70 -37.39 6.11
C THR A 248 1.59 -36.63 7.44
N PRO A 249 0.40 -36.13 7.81
CA PRO A 249 0.21 -35.32 9.00
C PRO A 249 0.20 -36.13 10.29
N ILE A 250 0.62 -35.46 11.35
CA ILE A 250 0.45 -35.88 12.73
C ILE A 250 -0.59 -34.98 13.38
N TYR A 251 -1.69 -35.59 13.82
CA TYR A 251 -2.74 -34.86 14.52
C TYR A 251 -2.42 -34.76 16.01
N ALA A 252 -2.69 -33.61 16.61
CA ALA A 252 -2.51 -33.32 18.02
C ALA A 252 -3.64 -32.42 18.53
N ILE A 253 -3.83 -32.39 19.84
CA ILE A 253 -4.67 -31.42 20.52
C ILE A 253 -3.87 -30.76 21.63
N GLU A 254 -4.10 -29.48 21.83
CA GLU A 254 -3.54 -28.76 22.95
C GLU A 254 -4.38 -29.07 24.21
N ASP A 255 -3.73 -29.68 25.21
CA ASP A 255 -4.35 -29.87 26.52
C ASP A 255 -4.35 -28.53 27.28
N CYS A 256 -5.17 -28.39 28.32
CA CYS A 256 -5.24 -27.17 29.16
C CYS A 256 -3.89 -26.74 29.78
N ASN A 257 -2.92 -27.66 29.83
CA ASN A 257 -1.57 -27.44 30.35
C ASN A 257 -0.61 -26.88 29.27
N GLY A 258 -1.09 -26.50 28.09
CA GLY A 258 -0.27 -26.01 26.96
C GLY A 258 0.59 -27.10 26.31
N ARG A 259 0.32 -28.37 26.59
CA ARG A 259 1.04 -29.51 25.99
C ARG A 259 0.30 -30.00 24.76
N HIS A 260 1.04 -30.29 23.69
CA HIS A 260 0.49 -30.93 22.50
C HIS A 260 0.46 -32.45 22.67
N ARG A 261 -0.74 -33.02 22.85
CA ARG A 261 -0.94 -34.46 22.92
C ARG A 261 -1.31 -35.02 21.55
N MET A 262 -0.54 -35.99 21.09
CA MET A 262 -0.77 -36.66 19.82
C MET A 262 -2.10 -37.44 19.83
N LEU A 263 -2.85 -37.34 18.74
CA LEU A 263 -4.07 -38.09 18.47
C LEU A 263 -3.79 -39.21 17.46
N LYS A 264 -4.51 -40.33 17.60
CA LYS A 264 -4.49 -41.42 16.60
C LYS A 264 -5.38 -41.11 15.40
N TYR A 265 -6.49 -40.41 15.65
CA TYR A 265 -7.50 -40.06 14.66
C TYR A 265 -7.96 -38.61 14.87
N THR A 266 -8.42 -37.95 13.81
CA THR A 266 -9.01 -36.61 13.89
C THR A 266 -10.35 -36.65 14.63
N PRO A 267 -10.63 -35.69 15.53
CA PRO A 267 -11.94 -35.58 16.16
C PRO A 267 -13.03 -35.23 15.14
N GLU A 268 -14.26 -35.68 15.38
CA GLU A 268 -15.32 -35.58 14.37
C GLU A 268 -15.87 -34.16 14.17
N HIS A 269 -16.05 -33.41 15.26
CA HIS A 269 -16.70 -32.10 15.25
C HIS A 269 -15.84 -30.99 15.87
N MET A 270 -14.60 -31.30 16.22
CA MET A 270 -13.64 -30.39 16.85
C MET A 270 -12.50 -30.04 15.91
N HIS A 271 -11.84 -28.91 16.16
CA HIS A 271 -10.56 -28.61 15.55
C HIS A 271 -9.44 -29.35 16.27
N CYS A 272 -8.45 -29.80 15.53
CA CYS A 272 -7.21 -30.36 16.02
C CYS A 272 -6.04 -29.61 15.37
N LEU A 273 -4.85 -29.76 15.92
CA LEU A 273 -3.62 -29.34 15.28
C LEU A 273 -3.16 -30.45 14.35
N ALA A 274 -2.75 -30.11 13.14
CA ALA A 274 -2.09 -31.00 12.21
C ALA A 274 -0.68 -30.48 11.99
N MET A 275 0.33 -31.32 12.22
CA MET A 275 1.72 -30.99 11.95
C MET A 275 2.25 -31.86 10.82
N PHE A 276 2.82 -31.24 9.80
CA PHE A 276 3.37 -31.94 8.65
C PHE A 276 4.51 -31.15 8.02
N TRP A 277 5.34 -31.87 7.26
CA TRP A 277 6.44 -31.30 6.49
C TRP A 277 5.95 -30.85 5.12
N GLY A 278 6.36 -29.66 4.69
CA GLY A 278 5.99 -29.09 3.40
C GLY A 278 6.53 -27.67 3.17
N PRO A 279 6.31 -27.10 1.97
CA PRO A 279 6.62 -25.70 1.68
C PRO A 279 5.84 -24.78 2.63
N LEU A 280 6.54 -23.87 3.30
CA LEU A 280 5.97 -22.96 4.27
C LEU A 280 4.95 -22.03 3.60
N ALA A 281 3.93 -21.64 4.37
CA ALA A 281 2.94 -20.66 3.96
C ALA A 281 2.80 -19.59 5.05
N PRO A 282 2.38 -18.37 4.71
CA PRO A 282 2.16 -17.32 5.68
C PRO A 282 1.14 -17.76 6.74
N PRO A 283 1.27 -17.27 7.99
CA PRO A 283 0.29 -17.55 9.02
C PRO A 283 -1.11 -17.07 8.59
N ASN A 284 -2.15 -17.72 9.12
CA ASN A 284 -3.55 -17.48 8.77
C ASN A 284 -3.95 -17.79 7.31
N THR A 285 -3.09 -18.49 6.56
CA THR A 285 -3.45 -19.01 5.23
C THR A 285 -4.44 -20.17 5.35
N GLY A 286 -5.47 -20.17 4.48
CA GLY A 286 -6.44 -21.25 4.39
C GLY A 286 -5.81 -22.55 3.85
N VAL A 287 -6.19 -23.68 4.43
CA VAL A 287 -5.71 -25.01 4.02
C VAL A 287 -6.89 -25.92 3.71
N VAL A 288 -6.82 -26.60 2.58
CA VAL A 288 -7.77 -27.65 2.20
C VAL A 288 -7.03 -28.97 2.02
N ALA A 289 -7.58 -30.05 2.54
CA ALA A 289 -7.03 -31.38 2.36
C ALA A 289 -8.04 -32.33 1.72
N VAL A 290 -7.54 -33.16 0.81
CA VAL A 290 -8.29 -34.16 0.07
C VAL A 290 -7.55 -35.49 0.18
N GLN A 291 -8.27 -36.59 0.39
CA GLN A 291 -7.64 -37.91 0.49
C GLN A 291 -7.31 -38.51 -0.88
N ASN A 292 -8.17 -38.29 -1.87
CA ASN A 292 -8.02 -38.87 -3.20
C ASN A 292 -8.51 -37.88 -4.27
N LEU A 293 -7.74 -37.74 -5.34
CA LEU A 293 -8.06 -36.92 -6.51
C LEU A 293 -8.70 -37.72 -7.65
N SER A 294 -8.80 -39.06 -7.52
CA SER A 294 -9.34 -39.91 -8.57
C SER A 294 -10.79 -39.56 -8.86
N ASN A 295 -11.06 -39.18 -10.11
CA ASN A 295 -12.38 -38.85 -10.58
C ASN A 295 -13.15 -40.13 -10.94
N ASN A 296 -13.74 -40.82 -9.96
CA ASN A 296 -14.64 -41.96 -10.21
C ASN A 296 -16.04 -41.51 -10.65
N GLN A 297 -16.20 -40.26 -11.11
CA GLN A 297 -17.40 -39.87 -11.84
C GLN A 297 -17.25 -40.35 -13.27
N VAL A 298 -17.92 -41.47 -13.57
CA VAL A 298 -18.14 -41.98 -14.92
C VAL A 298 -18.58 -40.80 -15.80
N ARG A 299 -17.73 -40.43 -16.76
CA ARG A 299 -18.13 -39.56 -17.87
C ARG A 299 -19.18 -40.34 -18.66
N LEU A 300 -20.45 -40.24 -18.28
CA LEU A 300 -21.59 -40.62 -19.12
C LEU A 300 -21.65 -39.62 -20.27
N PHE A 301 -20.71 -39.78 -21.21
CA PHE A 301 -20.75 -39.12 -22.49
C PHE A 301 -21.81 -39.89 -23.29
N PHE A 302 -23.04 -39.39 -23.29
CA PHE A 302 -24.06 -39.81 -24.26
C PHE A 302 -23.54 -39.43 -25.66
N PRO A 303 -23.26 -40.38 -26.57
CA PRO A 303 -22.94 -40.03 -27.94
C PRO A 303 -24.27 -39.76 -28.66
N LEU A 304 -24.73 -38.52 -28.60
CA LEU A 304 -25.80 -38.02 -29.46
C LEU A 304 -25.17 -37.23 -30.61
N PHE A 305 -24.43 -37.95 -31.45
CA PHE A 305 -24.15 -37.51 -32.81
C PHE A 305 -24.67 -38.59 -33.75
N HIS A 306 -25.87 -38.35 -34.27
CA HIS A 306 -26.33 -38.96 -35.50
C HIS A 306 -25.29 -38.69 -36.59
N LYS A 307 -24.66 -39.76 -37.09
CA LYS A 307 -24.01 -39.75 -38.40
C LYS A 307 -25.08 -39.42 -39.44
N PHE A 308 -24.94 -38.30 -40.14
CA PHE A 308 -25.54 -38.15 -41.47
C PHE A 308 -24.67 -38.91 -42.47
N PRO A 309 -25.23 -39.78 -43.33
CA PRO A 309 -24.50 -40.41 -44.41
C PRO A 309 -24.41 -39.49 -45.63
N THR A 310 -23.27 -39.62 -46.33
CA THR A 310 -22.81 -39.05 -47.61
C THR A 310 -22.58 -37.56 -47.69
#